data_AF-A0A8S9LI99-F1
#
_entry.id   AF-A0A8S9LI99-F1
#
_cell.length_a   1.000
_cell.length_b   1.000
_cell.length_c   1.000
_cell.angle_alpha   90.00
_cell.angle_beta   90.00
_cell.angle_gamma   90.00
#
_symmetry.space_group_name_H-M   'P 1'
#
loop_
_entity.id
_entity.type
_entity.pdbx_description
1 polymer ?
#
loop_
_entity_poly.entity_id
_entity_poly.type
_entity_poly.pdbx_seq_one_letter_code
_entity_poly.pdbx_strand_id
1 'polypeptide(L)' 'MFAVENGLQGDPRLQAISDAIRVIPHFPKTGRTFFFSSLFICSRIMFQDITTLLLDPVAFKHVVDIFVDRYKHMNISLVA' A
#
# COMPACT_ATOMS: atom_id res chain seq x y z
N MET A 1 -3.47 -2.63 12.00
CA MET A 1 -2.75 -3.86 12.41
C MET A 1 -1.25 -3.77 12.05
N PHE A 2 -0.86 -3.52 10.80
CA PHE A 2 0.58 -3.38 10.43
C PHE A 2 1.36 -2.21 11.07
N ALA A 3 0.77 -1.02 11.23
CA ALA A 3 1.49 0.13 11.82
C ALA A 3 1.83 -0.09 13.31
N VAL A 4 0.99 -0.85 14.03
CA VAL A 4 1.15 -1.12 15.47
C VAL A 4 2.32 -2.08 15.70
N GLU A 5 2.40 -3.15 14.92
CA GLU A 5 3.46 -4.16 15.02
C GLU A 5 4.86 -3.61 14.71
N ASN A 6 4.94 -2.50 13.97
CA ASN A 6 6.20 -1.90 13.55
C ASN A 6 6.53 -0.59 14.28
N GLY A 7 5.80 -0.27 15.36
CA GLY A 7 6.04 0.94 16.15
C GLY A 7 5.75 2.25 15.44
N LEU A 8 5.01 2.22 14.32
CA LEU A 8 4.64 3.39 13.52
C LEU A 8 3.26 3.95 13.93
N GLN A 9 2.68 3.46 15.03
CA GLN A 9 1.37 3.90 15.49
C GLN A 9 1.41 5.39 15.85
N GLY A 10 0.63 6.21 15.13
CA GLY A 10 0.56 7.65 15.34
C GLY A 10 1.63 8.47 14.62
N ASP A 11 2.47 7.85 13.78
CA ASP A 11 3.38 8.61 12.92
C ASP A 11 2.56 9.47 11.93
N PRO A 12 2.69 10.81 11.97
CA PRO A 12 1.90 11.71 11.11
C PRO A 12 2.17 11.48 9.62
N ARG A 13 3.34 10.91 9.27
CA ARG A 13 3.70 10.56 7.90
C ARG A 13 2.75 9.51 7.31
N LEU A 14 2.22 8.60 8.13
CA LEU A 14 1.30 7.55 7.66
C LEU A 14 -0.01 8.12 7.14
N GLN A 15 -0.49 9.22 7.72
CA GLN A 15 -1.71 9.88 7.25
C GLN A 15 -1.51 10.42 5.84
N ALA A 16 -0.42 11.18 5.62
CA ALA A 16 -0.07 11.72 4.30
C ALA A 16 0.11 10.61 3.24
N ILE A 17 0.74 9.50 3.62
CA ILE A 17 0.90 8.33 2.75
C ILE A 17 -0.46 7.70 2.41
N SER A 18 -1.33 7.52 3.41
CA SER A 18 -2.66 6.93 3.22
C SER A 18 -3.53 7.79 2.31
N ASP A 19 -3.49 9.11 2.47
CA ASP A 19 -4.28 10.05 1.68
C ASP A 19 -3.81 10.12 0.21
N ALA A 20 -2.52 9.86 -0.02
CA ALA A 20 -1.94 9.82 -1.35
C ALA A 20 -2.22 8.51 -2.12
N ILE A 21 -2.80 7.48 -1.49
CA ILE A 21 -3.15 6.21 -2.16
C ILE A 21 -4.59 6.25 -2.64
N ARG A 22 -4.79 6.18 -3.96
CA ARG A 22 -6.13 6.06 -4.54
C ARG A 22 -6.65 4.63 -4.50
N VAL A 23 -7.94 4.46 -4.24
CA VAL A 23 -8.63 3.17 -4.34
C VAL A 23 -9.52 3.13 -5.59
N ILE A 24 -9.28 2.15 -6.46
CA ILE A 24 -10.05 1.93 -7.70
C ILE A 24 -10.90 0.67 -7.53
N PRO A 25 -12.23 0.78 -7.49
CA PRO A 25 -13.10 -0.38 -7.39
C PRO A 25 -13.15 -1.15 -8.72
N HIS A 26 -13.28 -2.48 -8.66
CA HIS A 26 -13.54 -3.36 -9.80
C HIS A 26 -12.46 -3.36 -10.92
N PHE A 27 -11.21 -3.13 -10.52
CA PHE A 27 -10.03 -3.19 -11.39
C PHE A 27 -9.08 -4.33 -10.93
N PRO A 28 -8.35 -5.01 -11.83
CA PRO A 28 -8.39 -4.93 -13.31
C PRO A 28 -9.54 -5.74 -13.94
N LYS A 29 -10.24 -6.57 -13.16
CA LYS A 29 -11.33 -7.42 -13.64
C LYS A 29 -12.68 -6.85 -13.20
N THR A 30 -13.49 -6.44 -14.17
CA THR A 30 -14.88 -6.05 -13.94
C THR A 30 -15.79 -7.26 -14.21
N GLY A 31 -16.33 -7.88 -13.15
CA GLY A 31 -17.60 -8.60 -13.18
C GLY A 31 -17.81 -9.82 -14.09
N ARG A 32 -16.80 -10.38 -14.78
CA ARG A 32 -16.96 -11.64 -15.54
C ARG A 32 -15.75 -12.56 -15.40
N THR A 33 -15.78 -13.44 -14.41
CA THR A 33 -15.11 -14.74 -14.53
C THR A 33 -16.22 -15.78 -14.48
N PHE A 34 -16.23 -16.63 -15.51
CA PHE A 34 -17.21 -17.67 -15.76
C PHE A 34 -17.51 -18.49 -14.50
N PHE A 35 -18.80 -18.80 -14.35
CA PHE A 35 -19.35 -19.90 -13.56
C PHE A 35 -18.36 -21.06 -13.48
N PHE A 36 -17.86 -21.39 -12.30
CA PHE A 36 -17.94 -22.72 -11.71
C PHE A 36 -17.46 -22.64 -10.26
N SER A 37 -18.34 -23.06 -9.35
CA SER A 37 -18.10 -23.28 -7.92
C SER A 37 -18.08 -22.05 -6.99
N SER A 38 -19.24 -21.86 -6.36
CA SER A 38 -19.42 -21.56 -4.93
C SER A 38 -18.36 -20.67 -4.25
N LEU A 39 -18.61 -19.35 -4.30
CA LEU A 39 -18.69 -18.44 -3.14
C LEU A 39 -18.38 -17.01 -3.61
N PHE A 40 -19.43 -16.28 -3.99
CA PHE A 40 -19.66 -14.85 -3.72
C PHE A 40 -18.46 -13.92 -3.39
N ILE A 41 -17.37 -13.91 -4.16
CA ILE A 41 -16.17 -13.06 -3.89
C ILE A 41 -15.91 -12.01 -4.99
N CYS A 42 -16.61 -12.04 -6.13
CA CYS A 42 -16.27 -11.16 -7.25
C CYS A 42 -16.76 -9.69 -7.16
N SER A 43 -17.51 -9.29 -6.13
CA SER A 43 -17.90 -7.87 -5.93
C SER A 43 -16.91 -7.05 -5.08
N ARG A 44 -15.79 -7.61 -4.61
CA ARG A 44 -14.95 -6.99 -3.56
C ARG A 44 -13.47 -6.79 -3.90
N ILE A 45 -13.10 -6.55 -5.16
CA ILE A 45 -11.70 -6.20 -5.48
C ILE A 45 -11.55 -4.67 -5.48
N MET A 46 -10.79 -4.17 -4.51
CA MET A 46 -10.40 -2.75 -4.36
C MET A 46 -8.92 -2.64 -4.72
N PHE A 47 -8.62 -2.12 -5.91
CA PHE A 47 -7.23 -1.94 -6.35
C PHE A 47 -6.64 -0.69 -5.69
N GLN A 48 -5.47 -0.85 -5.06
CA GLN A 48 -4.73 0.27 -4.47
C GLN A 48 -3.73 0.80 -5.48
N ASP A 49 -4.01 1.97 -6.02
CA ASP A 49 -3.21 2.62 -7.03
C ASP A 49 -2.16 3.54 -6.38
N ILE A 50 -0.92 3.05 -6.33
CA ILE A 50 0.22 3.78 -5.76
C ILE A 50 0.78 4.85 -6.69
N THR A 51 0.34 4.93 -7.95
CA THR A 51 0.92 5.90 -8.91
C THR A 51 0.74 7.34 -8.44
N THR A 52 -0.39 7.63 -7.80
CA THR A 52 -0.68 8.92 -7.16
C THR A 52 0.30 9.25 -6.02
N LEU A 53 0.68 8.26 -5.22
CA LEU A 53 1.73 8.39 -4.21
C LEU A 53 3.11 8.61 -4.82
N LEU A 54 3.42 7.97 -5.95
CA LEU A 54 4.70 8.17 -6.66
C LEU A 54 4.82 9.57 -7.29
N LEU A 55 3.69 10.21 -7.60
CA LEU A 55 3.64 11.57 -8.18
C LEU A 55 3.79 12.67 -7.11
N ASP A 56 3.55 12.38 -5.84
CA ASP A 56 3.76 13.30 -4.72
C ASP A 56 5.16 13.11 -4.12
N PRO A 57 6.11 14.03 -4.36
CA PRO A 57 7.49 13.87 -3.87
C PRO A 57 7.59 13.86 -2.34
N VAL A 58 6.67 14.54 -1.65
CA VAL A 58 6.70 14.64 -0.18
C VAL A 58 6.18 13.35 0.43
N ALA A 59 5.02 12.86 -0.03
CA ALA A 59 4.48 11.58 0.43
C ALA A 59 5.41 10.41 0.07
N PHE A 60 5.98 10.41 -1.14
CA PHE A 60 6.93 9.37 -1.54
C PHE A 60 8.19 9.39 -0.65
N LYS A 61 8.74 10.56 -0.35
CA LYS A 61 9.89 10.68 0.57
C LYS A 61 9.55 10.07 1.94
N HIS A 62 8.36 10.32 2.47
CA HIS A 62 7.94 9.74 3.75
C HIS A 62 7.94 8.21 3.75
N VAL A 63 7.51 7.57 2.66
CA VAL A 63 7.57 6.11 2.51
C VAL A 63 9.01 5.63 2.58
N VAL A 64 9.91 6.23 1.80
CA VAL A 64 11.32 5.84 1.75
C VAL A 64 11.99 6.04 3.11
N ASP A 65 11.76 7.19 3.76
CA ASP A 65 12.32 7.50 5.08
C ASP A 65 11.91 6.44 6.11
N ILE A 66 10.64 6.01 6.13
CA ILE A 66 10.16 4.96 7.05
C ILE A 66 10.91 3.64 6.83
N PHE A 67 11.13 3.23 5.58
CA PHE A 67 11.88 2.02 5.27
C PHE A 67 13.37 2.15 5.64
N VAL A 68 14.00 3.27 5.31
CA VAL A 68 15.40 3.52 5.68
C VAL A 68 15.57 3.55 7.19
N ASP A 69 14.71 4.26 7.91
CA ASP A 69 14.75 4.35 9.39
C ASP A 69 14.62 2.98 10.04
N ARG A 70 13.80 2.10 9.48
CA ARG A 70 13.65 0.73 9.96
C ARG A 70 14.94 -0.07 9.79
N TYR A 71 15.60 0.04 8.65
CA TYR A 71 16.70 -0.86 8.28
C TYR A 71 18.11 -0.27 8.46
N LYS A 72 18.24 1.01 8.83
CA LYS A 72 19.53 1.74 8.89
C LYS A 72 20.62 1.11 9.77
N HIS A 73 20.27 0.25 10.71
CA HIS A 73 21.22 -0.42 11.60
C HIS A 73 21.38 -1.91 11.33
N MET A 74 20.81 -2.42 10.24
CA MET A 74 20.82 -3.85 9.89
C MET A 74 21.93 -4.24 8.90
N ASN A 75 22.77 -3.28 8.45
CA ASN A 75 23.86 -3.50 7.50
C ASN A 75 23.41 -4.22 6.21
N ILE A 76 22.28 -3.80 5.63
CA ILE A 76 21.77 -4.37 4.38
C ILE A 76 22.74 -4.07 3.25
N SER A 77 23.21 -5.12 2.57
CA SER A 77 24.15 -5.04 1.45
C SER A 77 23.46 -5.04 0.07
N LEU A 78 22.22 -5.52 -0.02
CA LEU A 78 21.46 -5.62 -1.27
C LEU A 78 19.96 -5.48 -1.02
N VAL A 79 19.28 -4.73 -1.89
CA VAL A 79 17.83 -4.69 -2.04
C VAL A 79 17.53 -5.04 -3.50
N ALA A 80 16.77 -6.09 -3.75
CA ALA A 80 16.49 -6.65 -5.07
C ALA A 80 14.99 -6.63 -5.38
#